data_AF-A0A497S7I2-F1
#
_entry.id   AF-A0A497S7I2-F1
#
_cell.length_a   1.000
_cell.length_b   1.000
_cell.length_c   1.000
_cell.angle_alpha   90.00
_cell.angle_beta   90.00
_cell.angle_gamma   90.00
#
_symmetry.space_group_name_H-M   'P 1'
#
loop_
_entity.id
_entity.type
_entity.pdbx_description
1 polymer ?
#
loop_
_entity_poly.entity_id
_entity_poly.type
_entity_poly.pdbx_seq_one_letter_code
_entity_poly.pdbx_strand_id
1 'polypeptide(L)' 'MDKMDDIPVKVGIVYEGERIRRPETFLELGGSKVKYKAELVQVRKENEIKDGNVILIG' A
#
# COMPACT_ATOMS: atom_id res chain seq x y z
N MET A 1 21.03 2.59 -5.65
CA MET A 1 20.10 3.42 -6.44
C MET A 1 18.74 3.14 -5.87
N ASP A 2 18.10 4.14 -5.26
CA ASP A 2 16.94 3.93 -4.41
C ASP A 2 15.75 3.43 -5.23
N LYS A 3 15.20 2.26 -4.85
CA LYS A 3 14.04 1.61 -5.48
C LYS A 3 12.77 2.50 -5.53
N MET A 4 12.80 3.65 -4.87
CA MET A 4 11.71 4.60 -4.81
C MET A 4 11.60 5.48 -6.07
N ASP A 5 12.67 5.62 -6.87
CA ASP A 5 12.66 6.46 -8.07
C ASP A 5 11.76 5.89 -9.20
N ASP A 6 11.47 4.58 -9.18
CA ASP A 6 10.62 3.91 -10.17
C ASP A 6 9.10 4.09 -9.90
N ILE A 7 8.72 4.73 -8.79
CA ILE A 7 7.33 4.95 -8.41
C ILE A 7 6.83 6.23 -9.11
N PRO A 8 5.66 6.23 -9.79
CA PRO A 8 5.19 7.37 -10.59
C PRO A 8 4.70 8.57 -9.76
N VAL A 9 5.02 8.60 -8.46
CA VAL A 9 4.68 9.66 -7.52
C VAL A 9 5.87 9.95 -6.61
N LYS A 10 5.92 11.15 -6.04
CA LYS A 10 6.98 11.52 -5.09
C LYS A 10 6.82 10.72 -3.81
N VAL A 11 7.90 10.05 -3.38
CA VAL A 11 7.94 9.28 -2.13
C VAL A 11 9.00 9.90 -1.23
N GLY A 12 8.66 10.12 0.04
CA GLY A 12 9.60 10.65 1.02
C GLY A 12 8.92 11.03 2.34
N ILE A 13 9.72 11.11 3.41
CA ILE A 13 9.26 11.38 4.78
C ILE A 13 8.50 12.72 4.86
N VAL A 14 8.88 13.70 4.02
CA VAL A 14 8.23 15.02 3.98
C VAL A 14 6.72 14.96 3.68
N TYR A 15 6.23 13.87 3.10
CA TYR A 15 4.83 13.69 2.72
C TYR A 15 4.01 12.84 3.73
N GLU A 16 4.61 12.32 4.80
CA GLU A 16 3.92 11.43 5.77
C GLU A 16 2.70 12.11 6.43
N GLY A 17 2.79 13.41 6.70
CA GLY A 17 1.72 14.21 7.30
C GLY A 17 0.70 14.76 6.31
N GLU A 18 0.78 14.42 5.02
CA GLU A 18 -0.16 14.91 4.01
C GLU A 18 -1.57 14.37 4.26
N ARG A 19 -2.58 15.24 4.11
CA ARG A 19 -3.99 14.86 4.24
C ARG A 19 -4.72 15.04 2.92
N ILE A 20 -5.29 13.95 2.40
CA ILE A 20 -6.18 13.96 1.24
C ILE A 20 -7.61 14.23 1.72
N ARG A 21 -8.23 15.35 1.32
CA ARG A 21 -9.62 15.66 1.70
C ARG A 21 -10.59 14.98 0.72
N ARG A 22 -11.84 14.83 1.14
CA ARG A 22 -12.86 14.07 0.40
C ARG A 22 -13.02 14.46 -1.09
N PRO A 23 -12.98 15.76 -1.49
CA PRO A 23 -13.03 16.11 -2.91
C PRO A 23 -11.79 15.70 -3.72
N GLU A 24 -10.66 15.51 -3.05
CA GLU A 24 -9.36 15.11 -3.62
C GLU A 24 -9.17 13.58 -3.59
N THR A 25 -10.02 12.85 -2.86
CA THR A 25 -9.96 11.39 -2.75
C THR A 25 -10.52 10.72 -4.01
N PHE A 26 -9.69 9.94 -4.71
CA PHE A 26 -10.14 9.12 -5.85
C PHE A 26 -10.81 7.80 -5.41
N LEU A 27 -10.29 7.15 -4.36
CA LEU A 27 -10.76 5.86 -3.86
C LEU A 27 -10.56 5.74 -2.35
N GLU A 28 -11.49 5.10 -1.64
CA GLU A 28 -11.41 4.81 -0.19
C GLU A 28 -11.65 3.31 0.04
N LEU A 29 -10.61 2.56 0.46
CA LEU A 29 -10.67 1.11 0.69
C LEU A 29 -10.73 0.77 2.19
N GLY A 30 -11.29 1.68 3.01
CA GLY A 30 -11.28 1.57 4.46
C GLY A 30 -12.44 2.24 5.19
N GLY A 31 -12.22 2.61 6.45
CA GLY A 31 -13.20 3.33 7.27
C GLY A 31 -14.44 2.51 7.65
N SER A 32 -15.44 3.17 8.23
CA SER A 32 -16.69 2.54 8.69
C SER A 32 -17.56 2.00 7.55
N LYS A 33 -17.30 2.43 6.31
CA LYS A 33 -18.09 2.06 5.12
C LYS A 33 -17.64 0.75 4.48
N VAL A 34 -16.43 0.26 4.80
CA VAL A 34 -15.88 -0.99 4.25
C VAL A 34 -15.95 -2.09 5.31
N LYS A 35 -16.73 -3.13 5.04
CA LYS A 35 -17.00 -4.25 5.96
C LYS A 35 -15.74 -5.07 6.27
N TYR A 36 -14.95 -5.39 5.24
CA TYR A 36 -13.74 -6.19 5.38
C TYR A 36 -12.54 -5.38 4.87
N LYS A 37 -11.58 -5.15 5.77
CA LYS A 37 -10.30 -4.47 5.50
C LYS A 37 -9.31 -4.95 6.54
N ALA A 38 -8.11 -5.31 6.11
CA ALA A 38 -7.05 -5.73 7.00
C ALA A 38 -5.71 -5.59 6.29
N GLU A 39 -4.69 -5.32 7.07
CA GLU A 39 -3.29 -5.53 6.72
C GLU A 39 -2.79 -6.70 7.57
N LEU A 40 -2.04 -7.62 6.97
CA LEU A 40 -1.59 -8.82 7.66
C LEU A 40 -0.18 -9.18 7.22
N VAL A 41 0.73 -9.23 8.19
CA VAL A 41 2.08 -9.77 8.01
C VAL A 41 2.11 -11.18 8.61
N GLN A 42 2.65 -12.14 7.88
CA GLN A 42 2.72 -13.53 8.35
C GLN A 42 4.09 -14.13 8.10
N VAL A 43 4.60 -14.87 9.10
CA VAL A 43 5.81 -15.68 8.94
C VAL A 43 5.48 -16.89 8.05
N ARG A 44 6.38 -17.20 7.12
CA ARG A 44 6.29 -18.31 6.18
C ARG A 44 7.63 -18.99 6.05
N LYS A 45 7.63 -20.25 5.61
CA LYS A 45 8.87 -20.94 5.23
C LYS A 45 9.38 -20.37 3.91
N GLU A 46 10.69 -20.41 3.72
CA GLU A 46 11.34 -19.89 2.51
C GLU A 46 10.81 -20.54 1.23
N ASN A 47 10.49 -21.83 1.28
CA ASN A 47 9.94 -22.58 0.14
C ASN A 47 8.46 -22.29 -0.17
N GLU A 48 7.76 -21.50 0.67
CA GLU A 48 6.37 -21.09 0.46
C GLU A 48 6.25 -19.67 -0.13
N ILE A 49 7.37 -18.97 -0.30
CA ILE A 49 7.40 -17.58 -0.76
C ILE A 49 8.29 -17.42 -2.00
N LYS A 50 7.96 -16.43 -2.83
CA LYS A 50 8.80 -15.97 -3.94
C LYS A 50 9.20 -14.52 -3.64
N ASP A 51 10.50 -14.27 -3.49
CA ASP A 51 11.01 -12.93 -3.21
C ASP A 51 10.61 -11.94 -4.33
N GLY A 52 10.24 -10.72 -3.91
CA GLY A 52 9.75 -9.66 -4.81
C GLY A 52 8.40 -9.90 -5.48
N ASN A 53 7.67 -10.98 -5.15
CA ASN A 53 6.39 -11.28 -5.79
C ASN A 53 5.24 -10.43 -5.24
N VAL A 54 4.60 -9.67 -6.13
CA VAL A 54 3.41 -8.84 -5.82
C VAL A 54 2.26 -9.31 -6.69
N ILE A 55 1.08 -9.54 -6.10
CA ILE A 55 -0.12 -10.01 -6.79
C ILE A 55 -1.28 -9.05 -6.47
N LEU A 56 -1.99 -8.60 -7.49
CA LEU A 56 -3.24 -7.85 -7.36
C LEU A 56 -4.41 -8.78 -7.73
N ILE A 57 -5.31 -9.02 -6.79
CA ILE A 57 -6.53 -9.81 -6.99
C ILE A 57 -7.72 -8.86 -6.83
N GLY A 58 -8.58 -8.78 -7.85
CA GLY A 58 -9.73 -7.87 -7.90
C GLY A 58 -10.86 -8.30 -6.97
#